data_AF-A0A3N0Y4G1-F1
#
_entry.id   AF-A0A3N0Y4G1-F1
#
_cell.length_a   1.000
_cell.length_b   1.000
_cell.length_c   1.000
_cell.angle_alpha   90.00
_cell.angle_beta   90.00
_cell.angle_gamma   90.00
#
_symmetry.space_group_name_H-M   'P 1'
#
loop_
_entity.id
_entity.type
_entity.pdbx_description
1 polymer ?
#
loop_
_entity_poly.entity_id
_entity_poly.type
_entity_poly.pdbx_seq_one_letter_code
_entity_poly.pdbx_strand_id
1 'polypeptide(L)'
;MCYPQAPSIARTEQLDKPSAHLYQASLHTPLRKHSLLFSVRTLIKSCCIEIFWGFDMLNTVLKQLKSHPALIPLFVFIGGGATMSMLYLGRLALKNPDCSWDRKNNPEPWNKLGPNDQYKLFSVNMDYAKLKKDRPDF
;
A
#
# COMPACT_ATOMS: atom_id res chain seq x y z
N MET A 1 24.26 31.80 -10.44
CA MET A 1 24.38 30.32 -10.45
C MET A 1 22.98 29.74 -10.46
N CYS A 2 22.70 28.90 -11.47
CA CYS A 2 21.36 28.49 -11.90
C CYS A 2 20.69 27.48 -10.94
N TYR A 3 19.39 27.66 -10.72
CA TYR A 3 18.46 26.56 -10.43
C TYR A 3 17.89 26.05 -11.77
N PRO A 4 17.74 24.74 -11.99
CA PRO A 4 17.04 24.24 -13.17
C PRO A 4 15.53 24.53 -13.08
N GLN A 5 14.98 25.11 -14.15
CA GLN A 5 13.55 25.38 -14.33
C GLN A 5 12.77 24.06 -14.50
N ALA A 6 11.75 23.85 -13.67
CA ALA A 6 10.76 22.79 -13.87
C ALA A 6 9.78 23.19 -15.01
N PRO A 7 9.49 22.31 -15.97
CA PRO A 7 8.58 22.63 -17.07
C PRO A 7 7.11 22.67 -16.59
N SER A 8 6.42 23.72 -17.00
CA SER A 8 4.99 23.96 -16.81
C SER A 8 4.14 22.86 -17.47
N ILE A 9 3.45 22.05 -16.67
CA ILE A 9 2.42 21.12 -17.16
C ILE A 9 1.07 21.83 -17.05
N ALA A 10 0.71 22.56 -18.09
CA ALA A 10 -0.64 23.08 -18.30
C ALA A 10 -0.94 23.12 -19.80
N ARG A 11 -1.29 21.96 -20.39
CA ARG A 11 -2.03 21.82 -21.65
C ARG A 11 -2.33 20.34 -21.92
N THR A 12 -3.52 19.87 -21.57
CA THR A 12 -4.35 18.91 -22.33
C THR A 12 -5.62 18.58 -21.53
N GLU A 13 -6.59 19.49 -21.53
CA GLU A 13 -7.99 19.09 -21.55
C GLU A 13 -8.51 19.37 -22.97
N GLN A 14 -9.39 18.49 -23.45
CA GLN A 14 -10.14 18.52 -24.71
C GLN A 14 -9.46 17.94 -25.97
N LEU A 15 -9.56 16.61 -26.10
CA LEU A 15 -9.68 15.78 -27.33
C LEU A 15 -9.55 14.34 -26.78
N ASP A 16 -10.51 13.41 -26.79
CA ASP A 16 -11.72 13.17 -27.56
C ASP A 16 -12.56 12.16 -26.74
N LYS A 17 -13.88 12.16 -26.87
CA LYS A 17 -14.77 11.18 -26.21
C LYS A 17 -15.18 10.15 -27.26
N PRO A 18 -14.41 9.07 -27.50
CA PRO A 18 -14.84 8.05 -28.44
C PRO A 18 -15.90 7.14 -27.77
N SER A 19 -17.14 7.33 -28.22
CA SER A 19 -17.97 6.24 -28.72
C SER A 19 -18.31 5.11 -27.74
N ALA A 20 -19.24 5.40 -26.82
CA ALA A 20 -19.98 4.41 -26.02
C ALA A 20 -20.94 3.51 -26.85
N HIS A 21 -20.72 3.34 -28.15
CA HIS A 21 -21.61 2.63 -29.08
C HIS A 21 -21.01 1.35 -29.71
N LEU A 22 -19.79 0.95 -29.35
CA LEU A 22 -19.15 -0.27 -29.90
C LEU A 22 -19.08 -1.46 -28.94
N TYR A 23 -19.66 -1.38 -27.74
CA TYR A 23 -19.60 -2.46 -26.74
C TYR A 23 -20.80 -3.43 -26.75
N GLN A 24 -21.78 -3.26 -27.65
CA GLN A 24 -22.99 -4.10 -27.66
C GLN A 24 -22.96 -5.28 -28.65
N ALA A 25 -21.89 -5.49 -29.42
CA ALA A 25 -21.83 -6.51 -30.47
C ALA A 25 -20.91 -7.72 -30.16
N SER A 26 -20.87 -8.20 -28.91
CA SER A 26 -20.20 -9.48 -28.57
C SER A 26 -20.85 -10.16 -27.37
N LEU A 27 -22.12 -10.55 -27.54
CA LEU A 27 -22.85 -11.44 -26.65
C LEU A 27 -23.17 -12.74 -27.38
N HIS A 28 -22.21 -13.68 -27.45
CA HIS A 28 -22.48 -15.11 -27.21
C HIS A 28 -21.19 -15.92 -27.02
N THR A 29 -20.80 -16.16 -25.77
CA THR A 29 -19.97 -17.33 -25.42
C THR A 29 -20.55 -17.98 -24.17
N PRO A 30 -21.26 -19.12 -24.27
CA PRO A 30 -21.80 -19.83 -23.11
C PRO A 30 -20.77 -20.81 -22.50
N LEU A 31 -19.50 -20.44 -22.32
CA LEU A 31 -18.48 -21.40 -21.81
C LEU A 31 -17.36 -20.77 -20.93
N ARG A 32 -17.65 -19.69 -20.19
CA ARG A 32 -16.67 -19.03 -19.28
C ARG A 32 -17.17 -18.98 -17.83
N LYS A 33 -17.67 -20.08 -17.29
CA LYS A 33 -17.97 -20.20 -15.84
C LYS A 33 -17.25 -21.39 -15.19
N HIS A 34 -17.08 -22.50 -15.91
CA HIS A 34 -16.31 -23.65 -15.42
C HIS A 34 -14.79 -23.42 -15.36
N SER A 35 -14.22 -22.60 -16.26
CA SER A 35 -12.77 -22.32 -16.29
C SER A 35 -12.31 -21.39 -15.14
N LEU A 36 -13.15 -20.42 -14.73
CA LEU A 36 -12.87 -19.55 -13.59
C LEU A 36 -13.04 -20.27 -12.24
N LEU A 37 -14.03 -21.18 -12.12
CA LEU A 37 -14.22 -21.99 -10.91
C LEU A 37 -13.11 -23.05 -10.72
N PHE A 38 -12.51 -23.55 -11.82
CA PHE A 38 -11.36 -24.45 -11.75
C PHE A 38 -10.09 -23.71 -11.30
N SER A 39 -9.88 -22.47 -11.79
CA SER A 39 -8.77 -21.61 -11.38
C SER A 39 -8.87 -21.20 -9.90
N VAL A 40 -10.04 -20.75 -9.42
CA VAL A 40 -10.23 -20.36 -8.01
C VAL A 40 -10.11 -21.56 -7.06
N ARG A 41 -10.61 -22.75 -7.44
CA ARG A 41 -10.42 -23.98 -6.63
C ARG A 41 -8.97 -24.45 -6.60
N THR A 42 -8.21 -24.27 -7.67
CA THR A 42 -6.78 -24.65 -7.73
C THR A 42 -5.93 -23.63 -6.97
N LEU A 43 -6.25 -22.35 -7.03
CA LEU A 43 -5.63 -21.28 -6.25
C LEU A 43 -5.87 -21.44 -4.74
N ILE A 44 -7.08 -21.82 -4.33
CA ILE A 44 -7.38 -22.12 -2.92
C ILE A 44 -6.59 -23.35 -2.44
N LYS A 45 -6.53 -24.42 -3.25
CA LYS A 45 -5.72 -25.61 -2.92
C LYS A 45 -4.21 -25.32 -2.90
N SER A 46 -3.71 -24.49 -3.81
CA SER A 46 -2.30 -24.08 -3.87
C SER A 46 -1.93 -23.19 -2.68
N CYS A 47 -2.82 -22.27 -2.27
CA CYS A 47 -2.61 -21.42 -1.11
C CYS A 47 -2.60 -22.23 0.20
N CYS A 48 -3.51 -23.20 0.35
CA CYS A 48 -3.50 -24.11 1.51
C CYS A 48 -2.25 -24.99 1.58
N ILE A 49 -1.71 -25.40 0.42
CA ILE A 49 -0.46 -26.15 0.34
C ILE A 49 0.73 -25.27 0.76
N GLU A 50 0.86 -24.05 0.23
CA GLU A 50 1.93 -23.10 0.62
C GLU A 50 1.88 -22.73 2.11
N ILE A 51 0.68 -22.55 2.69
CA ILE A 51 0.51 -22.29 4.12
C ILE A 51 0.93 -23.51 4.96
N PHE A 52 0.64 -24.73 4.48
CA PHE A 52 1.04 -25.97 5.15
C PHE A 52 2.56 -26.19 5.10
N TRP A 53 3.21 -25.94 3.95
CA TRP A 53 4.67 -26.00 3.83
C TRP A 53 5.39 -24.89 4.61
N GLY A 54 4.78 -23.70 4.71
CA GLY A 54 5.31 -22.59 5.50
C GLY A 54 5.36 -22.88 7.01
N PHE A 55 4.40 -23.62 7.55
CA PHE A 55 4.36 -23.97 8.97
C PHE A 55 5.41 -25.04 9.35
N ASP A 56 5.69 -25.98 8.46
CA ASP A 56 6.73 -27.01 8.68
C ASP A 56 8.15 -26.42 8.63
N MET A 57 8.38 -25.48 7.70
CA MET A 57 9.62 -24.68 7.62
C MET A 57 9.90 -23.89 8.91
N LEU A 58 8.90 -23.32 9.56
CA LEU A 58 9.08 -22.62 10.84
C LEU A 58 9.54 -23.56 11.97
N ASN A 59 8.99 -24.77 12.03
CA ASN A 59 9.38 -25.76 13.04
C ASN A 59 10.81 -26.27 12.87
N THR A 60 11.27 -26.43 11.62
CA THR A 60 12.67 -26.81 11.35
C THR A 60 13.64 -25.70 11.75
N VAL A 61 13.34 -24.43 11.44
CA VAL A 61 14.14 -23.26 11.84
C VAL A 61 14.21 -23.13 13.38
N LEU A 62 13.10 -23.34 14.09
CA LEU A 62 13.07 -23.31 15.57
C LEU A 62 13.95 -24.40 16.21
N LYS A 63 14.03 -25.59 15.60
CA LYS A 63 14.94 -26.66 16.04
C LYS A 63 16.41 -26.28 15.82
N GLN A 64 16.72 -25.64 14.68
CA GLN A 64 18.08 -25.17 14.37
C GLN A 64 18.53 -24.04 15.31
N LEU A 65 17.63 -23.12 15.68
CA LEU A 65 17.88 -22.04 16.63
C LEU A 65 18.28 -22.55 18.03
N LYS A 66 17.72 -23.69 18.47
CA LYS A 66 18.08 -24.33 19.75
C LYS A 66 19.43 -25.06 19.72
N SER A 67 19.81 -25.59 18.57
CA SER A 67 21.08 -26.33 18.39
C SER A 67 22.28 -25.39 18.29
N HIS A 68 22.11 -24.20 17.70
CA HIS A 68 23.19 -23.24 17.47
C HIS A 68 22.79 -21.82 17.91
N PRO A 69 23.14 -21.39 19.14
CA PRO A 69 22.73 -20.09 19.66
C PRO A 69 23.32 -18.90 18.90
N ALA A 70 24.40 -19.11 18.14
CA ALA A 70 25.03 -18.08 17.31
C ALA A 70 24.14 -17.57 16.15
N LEU A 71 23.12 -18.33 15.74
CA LEU A 71 22.22 -17.94 14.64
C LEU A 71 21.08 -17.02 15.08
N ILE A 72 20.78 -16.97 16.38
CA ILE A 72 19.72 -16.13 16.96
C ILE A 72 19.87 -14.65 16.56
N PRO A 73 21.03 -13.98 16.75
CA PRO A 73 21.16 -12.57 16.39
C PRO A 73 20.94 -12.30 14.90
N LEU A 74 21.36 -13.22 14.02
CA LEU A 74 21.18 -13.08 12.58
C LEU A 74 19.69 -13.05 12.19
N PHE A 75 18.91 -14.00 12.72
CA PHE A 75 17.47 -14.06 12.47
C PHE A 75 16.71 -12.90 13.09
N VAL A 76 17.17 -12.34 14.21
CA VAL A 76 16.58 -11.14 14.82
C VAL A 76 16.75 -9.93 13.90
N PHE A 77 17.91 -9.73 13.26
CA PHE A 77 18.08 -8.61 12.33
C PHE A 77 17.29 -8.81 11.03
N ILE A 78 17.22 -10.03 10.50
CA ILE A 78 16.46 -10.32 9.28
C ILE A 78 14.96 -10.18 9.53
N GLY A 79 14.44 -10.84 10.57
CA GLY A 79 13.04 -10.76 10.96
C GLY A 79 12.64 -9.35 11.39
N GLY A 80 13.46 -8.73 12.25
CA GLY A 80 13.27 -7.35 12.68
C GLY A 80 13.27 -6.37 11.51
N GLY A 81 14.20 -6.49 10.56
CA GLY A 81 14.25 -5.66 9.35
C GLY A 81 13.03 -5.84 8.44
N ALA A 82 12.60 -7.08 8.22
CA ALA A 82 11.41 -7.38 7.41
C ALA A 82 10.13 -6.84 8.06
N THR A 83 9.94 -7.07 9.36
CA THR A 83 8.79 -6.56 10.11
C THR A 83 8.79 -5.02 10.16
N MET A 84 9.94 -4.39 10.41
CA MET A 84 10.06 -2.94 10.46
C MET A 84 9.77 -2.29 9.10
N SER A 85 10.22 -2.90 8.01
CA SER A 85 9.91 -2.44 6.64
C SER A 85 8.41 -2.53 6.33
N MET A 86 7.78 -3.66 6.66
CA MET A 86 6.34 -3.86 6.47
C MET A 86 5.51 -2.86 7.28
N LEU A 87 5.87 -2.66 8.55
CA LEU A 87 5.20 -1.71 9.44
C LEU A 87 5.36 -0.26 8.96
N TYR A 88 6.54 0.10 8.47
CA TYR A 88 6.78 1.45 7.93
C TYR A 88 5.93 1.71 6.69
N LEU A 89 5.91 0.77 5.74
CA LEU A 89 5.07 0.86 4.55
C LEU A 89 3.58 0.92 4.90
N GLY A 90 3.13 0.10 5.86
CA GLY A 90 1.75 0.13 6.34
C GLY A 90 1.37 1.46 6.99
N ARG A 91 2.26 2.04 7.79
CA ARG A 91 2.05 3.38 8.37
C ARG A 91 1.97 4.45 7.29
N LEU A 92 2.88 4.42 6.30
CA LEU A 92 2.87 5.37 5.18
C LEU A 92 1.57 5.28 4.39
N ALA A 93 1.13 4.06 4.07
CA ALA A 93 -0.11 3.83 3.35
C ALA A 93 -1.32 4.45 4.07
N LEU A 94 -1.42 4.33 5.40
CA LEU A 94 -2.62 4.75 6.13
C LEU A 94 -2.60 6.20 6.62
N LYS A 95 -1.43 6.76 6.93
CA LYS A 95 -1.29 8.08 7.58
C LYS A 95 -0.74 9.17 6.66
N ASN A 96 -0.31 8.83 5.43
CA ASN A 96 0.12 9.86 4.48
C ASN A 96 -1.08 10.48 3.77
N PRO A 97 -1.14 11.82 3.66
CA PRO A 97 -2.20 12.51 2.93
C PRO A 97 -2.12 12.32 1.41
N ASP A 98 -0.97 11.93 0.88
CA ASP A 98 -0.75 11.63 -0.54
C ASP A 98 -1.35 10.27 -0.96
N CYS A 99 -1.66 9.40 0.00
CA CYS A 99 -2.25 8.09 -0.23
C CYS A 99 -3.68 8.07 0.31
N SER A 100 -4.65 8.52 -0.50
CA SER A 100 -6.07 8.46 -0.13
C SER A 100 -6.70 7.15 -0.57
N TRP A 101 -7.10 6.33 0.41
CA TRP A 101 -7.91 5.12 0.18
C TRP A 101 -9.40 5.45 0.02
N ASP A 102 -9.84 6.61 0.50
CA ASP A 102 -11.23 7.07 0.44
C ASP A 102 -11.43 8.05 -0.71
N ARG A 103 -11.82 7.51 -1.86
CA ARG A 103 -12.03 8.29 -3.09
C ARG A 103 -13.39 9.00 -3.16
N LYS A 104 -14.34 8.70 -2.26
CA LYS A 104 -15.74 9.15 -2.37
C LYS A 104 -16.16 10.16 -1.31
N ASN A 105 -15.74 9.96 -0.06
CA ASN A 105 -16.14 10.81 1.06
C ASN A 105 -15.03 11.79 1.47
N ASN A 106 -13.82 11.61 0.96
CA ASN A 106 -12.70 12.52 1.21
C ASN A 106 -11.86 12.74 -0.07
N PRO A 107 -12.46 13.33 -1.13
CA PRO A 107 -11.76 13.56 -2.41
C PRO A 107 -10.56 14.50 -2.25
N GLU A 108 -10.56 15.32 -1.21
CA GLU A 108 -9.50 16.27 -0.87
C GLU A 108 -8.96 15.99 0.54
N PRO A 109 -8.02 15.04 0.69
CA PRO A 109 -7.54 14.61 2.00
C PRO A 109 -6.89 15.72 2.83
N TRP A 110 -6.40 16.78 2.18
CA TRP A 110 -5.82 17.95 2.82
C TRP A 110 -6.81 18.82 3.60
N ASN A 111 -8.11 18.76 3.32
CA ASN A 111 -9.09 19.59 4.02
C ASN A 111 -9.31 19.17 5.49
N LYS A 112 -8.95 17.92 5.84
CA LYS A 112 -9.08 17.40 7.22
C LYS A 112 -7.79 17.48 8.04
N LEU A 113 -6.68 17.87 7.42
CA LEU A 113 -5.39 17.95 8.10
C LEU A 113 -5.31 19.23 8.92
N GLY A 114 -5.23 19.09 10.24
CA GLY A 114 -4.98 20.20 11.15
C GLY A 114 -3.49 20.58 11.20
N PRO A 115 -3.15 21.82 11.60
CA PRO A 115 -1.76 22.21 11.88
C PRO A 115 -1.09 21.34 12.95
N ASN A 116 -1.89 20.74 13.84
CA ASN A 116 -1.44 19.87 14.91
C ASN A 116 -1.13 18.43 14.43
N ASP A 117 -1.54 18.06 13.21
CA ASP A 117 -1.39 16.70 12.72
C ASP A 117 0.04 16.43 12.25
N GLN A 118 0.71 15.56 13.00
CA GLN A 118 2.03 15.08 12.67
C GLN A 118 1.93 13.88 11.70
N TYR A 119 2.17 14.12 10.41
CA TYR A 119 2.32 13.04 9.44
C TYR A 119 3.75 12.45 9.43
N LYS A 120 4.76 13.25 9.80
CA LYS A 120 6.16 12.83 9.88
C LYS A 120 6.39 11.84 11.02
N LEU A 121 7.36 10.94 10.87
CA LEU A 121 7.70 9.96 11.92
C LEU A 121 8.14 10.64 13.22
N PHE A 122 8.95 11.69 13.08
CA PHE A 122 9.52 12.45 14.18
C PHE A 122 9.60 13.92 13.80
N SER A 123 9.40 14.81 14.77
CA SER A 123 9.77 16.22 14.66
C SER A 123 10.83 16.54 15.71
N VAL A 124 11.99 17.00 15.25
CA VAL A 124 13.13 17.29 16.13
C VAL A 124 12.98 18.65 16.80
N ASN A 125 12.41 19.63 16.09
CA ASN A 125 12.41 21.03 16.52
C ASN A 125 11.01 21.67 16.59
N MET A 126 9.97 20.96 16.15
CA MET A 126 8.61 21.54 16.01
C MET A 126 7.64 20.88 16.99
N ASP A 127 7.04 21.70 17.84
CA ASP A 127 5.97 21.33 18.77
C ASP A 127 4.62 21.49 18.10
N TYR A 128 4.09 20.39 17.56
CA TYR A 128 2.83 20.43 16.82
C TYR A 128 1.64 20.82 17.71
N ALA A 129 1.68 20.51 19.01
CA ALA A 129 0.63 20.88 19.97
C ALA A 129 0.47 22.40 20.19
N LYS A 130 1.46 23.20 19.79
CA LYS A 130 1.44 24.67 19.95
C LYS A 130 1.07 25.39 18.65
N LEU A 131 0.91 24.67 17.53
CA LEU A 131 0.63 25.26 16.23
C LEU A 131 -0.84 25.71 16.17
N LYS A 132 -1.04 27.03 16.09
CA LYS A 132 -2.37 27.61 15.88
C LYS A 132 -2.67 27.71 14.39
N LYS A 133 -3.94 27.46 14.02
CA LYS A 133 -4.43 27.72 12.68
C LYS A 133 -4.66 29.23 12.52
N ASP A 134 -3.87 29.88 11.68
CA ASP A 134 -3.91 31.35 11.48
C ASP A 134 -5.03 31.81 10.53
N ARG A 135 -5.62 30.88 9.77
CA ARG A 135 -6.69 31.19 8.79
C ARG A 135 -7.98 30.43 9.08
N PRO A 136 -9.15 31.05 8.80
CA PRO A 136 -10.44 30.37 8.90
C PRO A 136 -10.51 29.18 7.93
N ASP A 137 -11.34 28.19 8.28
CA ASP A 137 -11.64 27.04 7.43
C ASP A 137 -12.35 27.48 6.13
N PHE A 138 -12.04 26.82 5.02
CA PHE A 138 -12.66 27.04 3.71
C PHE A 138 -13.89 26.14 3.51
#